data_AF-A0A1Y1LH20-F1
#
_entry.id   AF-A0A1Y1LH20-F1
#
_cell.length_a   1.000
_cell.length_b   1.000
_cell.length_c   1.000
_cell.angle_alpha   90.00
_cell.angle_beta   90.00
_cell.angle_gamma   90.00
#
_symmetry.space_group_name_H-M   'P 1'
#
loop_
_entity.id
_entity.type
_entity.pdbx_description
1 polymer ?
#
loop_
_entity_poly.entity_id
_entity_poly.type
_entity_poly.pdbx_seq_one_letter_code
_entity_poly.pdbx_strand_id
1 'polypeptide(L)'
;MSMIRHRLETNRDFSPFSLINHFCALVTRALLKASPLNRNCLHCDDAGTETNLPKGCVLERILALQKLNRLGVAEYNNVLKKLNKCKSNNFSYVDRLLKKISSDNEFCPRCTIEKVILGSEKSQPDDLDLVPYMISAIANDLSLMVTFQKIPKLACEHEDRIIQVKDLRFFVDIGVFDLYPKPVSTIEKHMKVQMEMETAYMSAMQGSA
;
A
#
# COMPACT_ATOMS: atom_id res chain seq x y z
N MET A 1 -51.52 11.80 2.29
CA MET A 1 -50.19 12.00 2.89
C MET A 1 -50.02 11.09 4.13
N SER A 2 -49.92 9.77 3.94
CA SER A 2 -49.91 8.82 5.08
C SER A 2 -48.99 7.60 4.87
N MET A 3 -47.94 7.72 4.04
CA MET A 3 -47.10 6.56 3.68
C MET A 3 -45.59 6.74 3.93
N ILE A 4 -45.15 7.88 4.49
CA ILE A 4 -43.72 8.13 4.74
C ILE A 4 -43.33 7.86 6.20
N ARG A 5 -44.28 7.85 7.15
CA ARG A 5 -43.96 7.60 8.58
C ARG A 5 -43.77 6.12 8.95
N HIS A 6 -44.22 5.18 8.14
CA HIS A 6 -44.26 3.77 8.55
C HIS A 6 -43.03 2.93 8.18
N ARG A 7 -41.96 3.53 7.62
CA ARG A 7 -40.73 2.79 7.25
C ARG A 7 -39.53 2.99 8.18
N LEU A 8 -39.67 3.77 9.25
CA LEU A 8 -38.59 3.97 10.23
C LEU A 8 -38.78 3.14 11.52
N GLU A 9 -39.90 2.43 11.67
CA GLU A 9 -40.29 1.76 12.93
C GLU A 9 -39.98 0.25 12.99
N THR A 10 -39.09 -0.28 12.13
CA THR A 10 -38.76 -1.72 12.13
C THR A 10 -37.31 -2.06 12.50
N ASN A 11 -36.47 -1.11 12.93
CA ASN A 11 -35.14 -1.44 13.43
C ASN A 11 -35.11 -1.43 14.96
N ARG A 12 -35.53 -2.55 15.55
CA ARG A 12 -35.21 -2.88 16.95
C ARG A 12 -33.68 -3.01 17.11
N ASP A 13 -33.15 -2.35 18.13
CA ASP A 13 -31.97 -2.72 18.92
C ASP A 13 -30.62 -2.94 18.21
N PHE A 14 -30.07 -1.90 17.57
CA PHE A 14 -28.62 -1.81 17.44
C PHE A 14 -28.10 -0.79 18.45
N SER A 15 -27.45 -1.27 19.52
CA SER A 15 -26.63 -0.38 20.34
C SER A 15 -25.54 0.25 19.45
N PRO A 16 -25.09 1.49 19.75
CA PRO A 16 -24.01 2.14 18.99
C PRO A 16 -22.77 1.26 18.84
N PHE A 17 -22.43 0.50 19.90
CA PHE A 17 -21.34 -0.49 19.88
C PHE A 17 -21.56 -1.60 18.85
N SER A 18 -22.80 -2.09 18.73
CA SER A 18 -23.16 -3.09 17.74
C SER A 18 -23.00 -2.55 16.32
N LEU A 19 -23.39 -1.30 16.06
CA LEU A 19 -23.22 -0.68 14.74
C LEU A 19 -21.74 -0.52 14.36
N ILE A 20 -20.90 -0.04 15.29
CA ILE A 20 -19.45 0.09 15.11
C ILE A 20 -18.83 -1.26 14.79
N ASN A 21 -19.18 -2.31 15.54
CA ASN A 21 -18.66 -3.65 15.30
C ASN A 21 -19.04 -4.19 13.91
N HIS A 22 -20.27 -3.95 13.44
CA HIS A 22 -20.66 -4.33 12.09
C HIS A 22 -19.90 -3.55 11.02
N PHE A 23 -19.71 -2.24 11.22
CA PHE A 23 -18.94 -1.41 10.31
C PHE A 23 -17.48 -1.89 10.23
N CYS A 24 -16.83 -2.14 11.37
CA CYS A 24 -15.48 -2.70 11.42
C CYS A 24 -15.41 -4.06 10.72
N ALA A 25 -16.36 -4.96 10.97
CA ALA A 25 -16.39 -6.25 10.30
C ALA A 25 -16.56 -6.13 8.78
N LEU A 26 -17.36 -5.16 8.31
CA LEU A 26 -17.57 -4.88 6.89
C LEU A 26 -16.28 -4.38 6.22
N VAL A 27 -15.62 -3.38 6.82
CA VAL A 27 -14.36 -2.82 6.31
C VAL A 27 -13.24 -3.86 6.33
N THR A 28 -13.09 -4.61 7.42
CA THR A 28 -12.08 -5.68 7.51
C THR A 28 -12.29 -6.73 6.42
N ARG A 29 -13.54 -7.16 6.19
CA ARG A 29 -13.84 -8.13 5.11
C ARG A 29 -13.52 -7.57 3.74
N ALA A 30 -13.81 -6.31 3.48
CA ALA A 30 -13.44 -5.67 2.22
C ALA A 30 -11.92 -5.67 2.02
N LEU A 31 -11.16 -5.18 3.00
CA LEU A 31 -9.71 -5.04 2.90
C LEU A 31 -8.96 -6.38 2.80
N LEU A 32 -9.49 -7.42 3.43
CA LEU A 32 -8.90 -8.76 3.44
C LEU A 32 -9.40 -9.68 2.33
N LYS A 33 -10.41 -9.27 1.55
CA LYS A 33 -10.91 -10.07 0.43
C LYS A 33 -9.82 -10.16 -0.64
N ALA A 34 -9.47 -11.39 -1.00
CA ALA A 34 -8.56 -11.65 -2.10
C ALA A 34 -9.23 -11.23 -3.41
N SER A 35 -8.52 -10.45 -4.21
CA SER A 35 -8.92 -10.20 -5.59
C SER A 35 -8.24 -11.24 -6.49
N PRO A 36 -8.99 -11.91 -7.39
CA PRO A 36 -8.41 -12.79 -8.39
C PRO A 36 -7.69 -11.93 -9.44
N LEU A 37 -6.52 -11.42 -9.08
CA LEU A 37 -5.63 -10.81 -10.07
C LEU A 37 -4.90 -11.92 -10.80
N ASN A 38 -4.84 -11.77 -12.12
CA ASN A 38 -4.12 -12.64 -13.03
C ASN A 38 -2.63 -12.61 -12.66
N ARG A 39 -2.19 -13.56 -11.83
CA ARG A 39 -0.80 -13.72 -11.38
C ARG A 39 0.04 -14.36 -12.49
N ASN A 40 0.01 -13.80 -13.69
CA ASN A 40 0.74 -14.35 -14.84
C ASN A 40 2.27 -14.14 -14.76
N CYS A 41 2.79 -13.72 -13.61
CA CYS A 41 4.23 -13.67 -13.39
C CYS A 41 4.67 -14.93 -12.65
N LEU A 42 5.25 -15.87 -13.40
CA LEU A 42 5.86 -17.11 -12.89
C LEU A 42 6.97 -16.87 -11.85
N HIS A 43 7.42 -15.62 -11.68
CA HIS A 43 8.47 -15.21 -10.76
C HIS A 43 7.96 -14.55 -9.47
N CYS A 44 6.65 -14.29 -9.36
CA CYS A 44 6.05 -13.63 -8.19
C CYS A 44 5.68 -14.59 -7.06
N ASP A 45 5.63 -15.90 -7.31
CA ASP A 45 5.12 -16.88 -6.33
C ASP A 45 6.15 -17.23 -5.23
N ASP A 46 7.43 -16.97 -5.47
CA ASP A 46 8.55 -17.28 -4.55
C ASP A 46 9.01 -16.09 -3.69
N ALA A 47 8.41 -14.90 -3.83
CA ALA A 47 8.74 -13.75 -2.99
C ALA A 47 8.08 -13.92 -1.62
N GLY A 48 8.60 -14.87 -0.84
CA GLY A 48 8.19 -15.28 0.50
C GLY A 48 8.29 -14.17 1.54
N THR A 49 7.36 -13.23 1.47
CA THR A 49 6.95 -12.52 2.67
C THR A 49 5.84 -13.35 3.29
N GLU A 50 6.19 -14.21 4.25
CA GLU A 50 5.19 -14.67 5.21
C GLU A 50 4.53 -13.44 5.81
N THR A 51 3.25 -13.27 5.51
CA THR A 51 2.42 -12.25 6.13
C THR A 51 1.17 -12.93 6.65
N ASN A 52 0.64 -12.41 7.75
CA ASN A 52 -0.65 -12.86 8.27
C ASN A 52 -1.84 -12.33 7.43
N LEU A 53 -1.58 -11.70 6.28
CA LEU A 53 -2.60 -11.17 5.39
C LEU A 53 -2.96 -12.21 4.31
N PRO A 54 -4.24 -12.32 3.92
CA PRO A 54 -4.64 -13.21 2.83
C PRO A 54 -3.95 -12.83 1.52
N LYS A 55 -3.36 -13.83 0.86
CA LYS A 55 -2.71 -13.67 -0.45
C LYS A 55 -3.66 -13.00 -1.46
N GLY A 56 -3.20 -11.95 -2.13
CA GLY A 56 -3.97 -11.24 -3.15
C GLY A 56 -4.98 -10.22 -2.61
N CYS A 57 -5.08 -10.02 -1.29
CA CYS A 57 -5.84 -8.88 -0.76
C CYS A 57 -5.10 -7.56 -1.05
N VAL A 58 -5.81 -6.43 -0.96
CA VAL A 58 -5.20 -5.12 -1.25
C VAL A 58 -4.07 -4.78 -0.27
N LEU A 59 -4.26 -5.14 1.01
CA LEU A 59 -3.28 -4.86 2.06
C LEU A 59 -1.99 -5.66 1.89
N GLU A 60 -2.07 -6.93 1.46
CA GLU A 60 -0.89 -7.76 1.20
C GLU A 60 -0.03 -7.15 0.08
N ARG A 61 -0.67 -6.67 -0.99
CA ARG A 61 0.01 -6.02 -2.11
C ARG A 61 0.67 -4.70 -1.72
N ILE A 62 -0.04 -3.85 -0.94
CA ILE A 62 0.53 -2.59 -0.43
C ILE A 62 1.71 -2.88 0.49
N LEU A 63 1.56 -3.82 1.42
CA LEU A 63 2.62 -4.20 2.35
C LEU A 63 3.86 -4.72 1.62
N ALA A 64 3.70 -5.47 0.54
CA ALA A 64 4.82 -5.92 -0.28
C ALA A 64 5.62 -4.74 -0.87
N LEU A 65 4.95 -3.67 -1.31
CA LEU A 65 5.60 -2.45 -1.79
C LEU A 65 6.26 -1.66 -0.66
N GLN A 66 5.62 -1.56 0.51
CA GLN A 66 6.20 -0.92 1.70
C GLN A 66 7.50 -1.63 2.12
N LYS A 67 7.53 -2.96 2.07
CA LYS A 67 8.70 -3.79 2.40
C LYS A 67 9.86 -3.73 1.40
N LEU A 68 9.74 -3.01 0.28
CA LEU A 68 10.87 -2.75 -0.61
C LEU A 68 11.96 -1.90 0.09
N ASN A 69 11.60 -1.08 1.07
CA ASN A 69 12.56 -0.41 1.93
C ASN A 69 13.16 -1.40 2.95
N ARG A 70 14.25 -2.08 2.55
CA ARG A 70 14.96 -3.05 3.40
C ARG A 70 16.03 -2.45 4.31
N LEU A 71 16.56 -1.27 3.95
CA LEU A 71 17.74 -0.68 4.61
C LEU A 71 17.40 0.46 5.59
N GLY A 72 16.22 1.06 5.46
CA GLY A 72 15.84 2.25 6.23
C GLY A 72 16.34 3.56 5.61
N VAL A 73 15.75 4.69 6.02
CA VAL A 73 16.00 6.00 5.39
C VAL A 73 17.45 6.47 5.53
N ALA A 74 18.14 6.10 6.62
CA ALA A 74 19.53 6.50 6.86
C ALA A 74 20.47 5.96 5.77
N GLU A 75 20.32 4.68 5.41
CA GLU A 75 21.13 4.05 4.37
C GLU A 75 20.82 4.61 2.98
N TYR A 76 19.54 4.81 2.65
CA TYR A 76 19.18 5.45 1.38
C TYR A 76 19.64 6.91 1.30
N ASN A 77 19.69 7.63 2.42
CA ASN A 77 20.27 8.97 2.48
C ASN A 77 21.79 8.93 2.24
N ASN A 78 22.50 7.89 2.70
CA ASN A 78 23.91 7.69 2.38
C ASN A 78 24.12 7.40 0.89
N VAL A 79 23.25 6.59 0.27
CA VAL A 79 23.25 6.37 -1.19
C VAL A 79 23.02 7.69 -1.93
N LEU A 80 22.01 8.46 -1.53
CA LEU A 80 21.71 9.77 -2.12
C LEU A 80 22.89 10.75 -2.00
N LYS A 81 23.57 10.81 -0.85
CA LYS A 81 24.77 11.65 -0.66
C LYS A 81 25.93 11.24 -1.58
N LYS A 82 26.11 9.94 -1.83
CA LYS A 82 27.12 9.43 -2.78
C LYS A 82 26.79 9.83 -4.21
N LEU A 83 25.50 9.81 -4.59
CA LEU A 83 25.01 10.27 -5.89
C LEU A 83 25.14 11.78 -6.08
N ASN A 84 24.79 12.58 -5.06
CA ASN A 84 24.76 14.05 -5.07
C ASN A 84 26.11 14.74 -5.30
N LYS A 85 27.23 14.01 -5.39
CA LYS A 85 28.47 14.55 -6.01
C LYS A 85 28.25 14.96 -7.47
N CYS A 86 27.18 14.48 -8.11
CA CYS A 86 26.63 14.97 -9.37
C CYS A 86 25.16 15.38 -9.12
N LYS A 87 24.77 16.61 -9.51
CA LYS A 87 23.39 17.14 -9.33
C LYS A 87 22.35 16.22 -9.96
N SER A 88 21.77 15.30 -9.21
CA SER A 88 20.72 14.42 -9.74
C SER A 88 19.39 15.20 -9.82
N ASN A 89 18.70 15.06 -10.94
CA ASN A 89 17.34 15.58 -11.07
C ASN A 89 16.41 14.77 -10.16
N ASN A 90 15.58 15.47 -9.38
CA ASN A 90 14.66 14.91 -8.38
C ASN A 90 13.77 13.75 -8.87
N PHE A 91 13.53 13.64 -10.18
CA PHE A 91 12.67 12.60 -10.77
C PHE A 91 13.37 11.74 -11.83
N SER A 92 14.69 11.89 -12.00
CA SER A 92 15.47 11.12 -13.01
C SER A 92 15.29 9.60 -12.88
N TYR A 93 15.12 9.11 -11.65
CA TYR A 93 14.88 7.70 -11.37
C TYR A 93 13.59 7.17 -12.02
N VAL A 94 12.57 8.02 -12.23
CA VAL A 94 11.27 7.63 -12.80
C VAL A 94 11.42 7.25 -14.27
N ASP A 95 12.00 8.15 -15.08
CA ASP A 95 12.21 7.89 -16.51
C ASP A 95 13.09 6.67 -16.73
N ARG A 96 14.15 6.53 -15.92
CA ARG A 96 15.04 5.37 -15.96
C ARG A 96 14.31 4.08 -15.58
N LEU A 97 13.47 4.11 -14.55
CA LEU A 97 12.68 2.96 -14.12
C LEU A 97 11.67 2.55 -15.20
N LEU A 98 10.94 3.49 -15.77
CA LEU A 98 9.98 3.24 -16.84
C LEU A 98 10.66 2.65 -18.08
N LYS A 99 11.81 3.19 -18.48
CA LYS A 99 12.62 2.64 -19.57
C LYS A 99 13.05 1.20 -19.27
N LYS A 100 13.47 0.92 -18.03
CA LYS A 100 13.90 -0.42 -17.62
C LYS A 100 12.76 -1.42 -17.65
N ILE A 101 11.61 -1.08 -17.07
CA ILE A 101 10.40 -1.91 -17.09
C ILE A 101 9.93 -2.14 -18.53
N SER A 102 9.93 -1.11 -19.37
CA SER A 102 9.49 -1.24 -20.77
C SER A 102 10.44 -2.07 -21.64
N SER A 103 11.72 -2.14 -21.27
CA SER A 103 12.71 -2.97 -21.94
C SER A 103 12.73 -4.42 -21.46
N ASP A 104 12.11 -4.69 -20.31
CA ASP A 104 12.10 -5.99 -19.65
C ASP A 104 10.76 -6.68 -19.90
N ASN A 105 10.71 -7.52 -20.94
CA ASN A 105 9.52 -8.29 -21.28
C ASN A 105 9.44 -9.62 -20.52
N GLU A 106 10.47 -9.95 -19.73
CA GLU A 106 10.58 -11.23 -19.04
C GLU A 106 9.97 -11.15 -17.63
N PHE A 107 10.18 -10.02 -16.95
CA PHE A 107 9.73 -9.83 -15.57
C PHE A 107 8.57 -8.85 -15.46
N CYS A 108 7.63 -9.13 -14.55
CA CYS A 108 6.68 -8.09 -14.16
C CYS A 108 7.40 -6.91 -13.49
N PRO A 109 6.76 -5.73 -13.38
CA PRO A 109 7.39 -4.55 -12.78
C PRO A 109 7.99 -4.79 -11.39
N ARG A 110 7.30 -5.58 -10.54
CA ARG A 110 7.79 -5.95 -9.20
C ARG A 110 9.07 -6.79 -9.29
N CYS A 111 9.08 -7.84 -10.10
CA CYS A 111 10.25 -8.70 -10.26
C CYS A 111 11.42 -7.97 -10.93
N THR A 112 11.14 -7.02 -11.83
CA THR A 112 12.16 -6.14 -12.42
C THR A 112 12.86 -5.34 -11.31
N ILE A 113 12.09 -4.75 -10.38
CA ILE A 113 12.65 -4.02 -9.23
C ILE A 113 13.44 -4.97 -8.31
N GLU A 114 12.86 -6.10 -7.94
CA GLU A 114 13.48 -7.02 -6.98
C GLU A 114 14.74 -7.72 -7.52
N LYS A 115 14.75 -8.18 -8.78
CA LYS A 115 15.89 -8.92 -9.35
C LYS A 115 16.92 -8.01 -9.98
N VAL A 116 16.48 -7.01 -10.74
CA VAL A 116 17.38 -6.25 -11.62
C VAL A 116 17.95 -5.03 -10.93
N ILE A 117 17.21 -4.41 -10.00
CA ILE A 117 17.67 -3.24 -9.27
C ILE A 117 18.41 -3.64 -7.99
N LEU A 118 17.90 -4.63 -7.23
CA LEU A 118 18.55 -5.06 -5.99
C LEU A 118 19.63 -6.13 -6.17
N GLY A 119 19.60 -6.91 -7.26
CA GLY A 119 20.51 -8.04 -7.49
C GLY A 119 21.78 -7.72 -8.26
N SER A 120 21.93 -6.49 -8.77
CA SER A 120 23.13 -6.10 -9.52
C SER A 120 24.25 -5.69 -8.58
N GLU A 121 25.35 -6.45 -8.56
CA GLU A 121 26.61 -5.94 -8.01
C GLU A 121 27.10 -4.78 -8.88
N LYS A 122 27.00 -3.56 -8.34
CA LYS A 122 27.47 -2.35 -9.03
C LYS A 122 28.70 -1.80 -8.31
N SER A 123 29.68 -1.37 -9.10
CA SER A 123 30.88 -0.69 -8.58
C SER A 123 30.60 0.73 -8.08
N GLN A 124 29.50 1.34 -8.49
CA GLN A 124 29.08 2.69 -8.11
C GLN A 124 27.56 2.75 -7.94
N PRO A 125 27.06 3.57 -6.99
CA PRO A 125 25.62 3.77 -6.83
C PRO A 125 25.05 4.51 -8.05
N ASP A 126 23.81 4.18 -8.41
CA ASP A 126 23.01 4.88 -9.42
C ASP A 126 21.63 5.30 -8.90
N ASP A 127 20.92 6.16 -9.63
CA ASP A 127 19.58 6.63 -9.21
C ASP A 127 18.55 5.50 -9.06
N LEU A 128 18.74 4.35 -9.73
CA LEU A 128 17.83 3.22 -9.59
C LEU A 128 17.98 2.57 -8.22
N ASP A 129 19.14 2.68 -7.58
CA ASP A 129 19.35 2.19 -6.22
C ASP A 129 18.48 2.93 -5.19
N LEU A 130 17.92 4.10 -5.53
CA LEU A 130 16.95 4.83 -4.70
C LEU A 130 15.50 4.31 -4.87
N VAL A 131 15.19 3.65 -6.00
CA VAL A 131 13.83 3.21 -6.36
C VAL A 131 13.11 2.43 -5.27
N PRO A 132 13.74 1.46 -4.57
CA PRO A 132 13.05 0.68 -3.56
C PRO A 132 12.52 1.56 -2.41
N TYR A 133 13.30 2.56 -2.00
CA TYR A 133 12.85 3.54 -1.02
C TYR A 133 11.76 4.45 -1.58
N MET A 134 11.92 4.93 -2.81
CA MET A 134 10.93 5.84 -3.42
C MET A 134 9.56 5.18 -3.56
N ILE A 135 9.50 3.92 -3.98
CA ILE A 135 8.24 3.16 -4.07
C ILE A 135 7.66 2.88 -2.69
N SER A 136 8.49 2.49 -1.72
CA SER A 136 8.05 2.28 -0.34
C SER A 136 7.49 3.57 0.27
N ALA A 137 8.13 4.71 0.03
CA ALA A 137 7.67 6.02 0.51
C ALA A 137 6.30 6.40 -0.08
N ILE A 138 6.02 6.06 -1.34
CA ILE A 138 4.68 6.22 -1.93
C ILE A 138 3.68 5.25 -1.29
N ALA A 139 4.06 3.99 -1.10
CA ALA A 139 3.20 2.98 -0.50
C ALA A 139 2.88 3.23 0.99
N ASN A 140 3.73 3.98 1.70
CA ASN A 140 3.48 4.40 3.08
C ASN A 140 2.58 5.64 3.19
N ASP A 141 2.37 6.37 2.10
CA ASP A 141 1.64 7.66 2.06
C ASP A 141 0.41 7.63 1.13
N LEU A 142 0.02 6.44 0.66
CA LEU A 142 -1.14 6.28 -0.21
C LEU A 142 -2.46 6.26 0.58
N SER A 143 -3.55 6.52 -0.12
CA SER A 143 -4.90 6.47 0.44
C SER A 143 -5.69 5.29 -0.14
N LEU A 144 -6.55 4.69 0.69
CA LEU A 144 -7.53 3.68 0.29
C LEU A 144 -8.93 4.27 0.34
N MET A 145 -9.70 4.11 -0.74
CA MET A 145 -11.15 4.38 -0.73
C MET A 145 -11.89 3.06 -0.87
N VAL A 146 -12.67 2.72 0.15
CA VAL A 146 -13.52 1.53 0.13
C VAL A 146 -14.96 1.98 -0.09
N THR A 147 -15.54 1.53 -1.20
CA THR A 147 -16.93 1.85 -1.55
C THR A 147 -17.81 0.63 -1.31
N PHE A 148 -19.00 0.87 -0.77
CA PHE A 148 -19.98 -0.15 -0.46
C PHE A 148 -21.31 0.20 -1.12
N GLN A 149 -21.82 -0.69 -1.96
CA GLN A 149 -23.16 -0.58 -2.52
C GLN A 149 -23.99 -1.76 -2.03
N LYS A 150 -25.07 -1.49 -1.29
CA LYS A 150 -26.01 -2.54 -0.86
C LYS A 150 -26.71 -3.13 -2.08
N ILE A 151 -26.71 -4.45 -2.19
CA ILE A 151 -27.34 -5.19 -3.30
C ILE A 151 -28.41 -6.17 -2.82
N PRO A 152 -29.44 -6.46 -3.64
CA PRO A 152 -30.43 -7.49 -3.33
C PRO A 152 -29.83 -8.90 -3.37
N LYS A 153 -30.51 -9.90 -2.78
CA LYS A 153 -30.04 -11.30 -2.69
C LYS A 153 -30.03 -12.07 -4.03
N LEU A 154 -30.25 -11.42 -5.17
CA LEU A 154 -30.30 -12.07 -6.48
C LEU A 154 -28.89 -12.48 -6.98
N ALA A 155 -28.84 -13.38 -7.95
CA ALA A 155 -27.60 -13.80 -8.61
C ALA A 155 -26.89 -12.59 -9.24
N CYS A 156 -25.58 -12.50 -9.06
CA CYS A 156 -24.77 -11.37 -9.53
C CYS A 156 -23.46 -11.88 -10.13
N GLU A 157 -23.02 -11.28 -11.24
CA GLU A 157 -21.91 -11.75 -12.08
C GLU A 157 -20.50 -11.50 -11.49
N HIS A 158 -20.40 -11.00 -10.25
CA HIS A 158 -19.12 -10.66 -9.60
C HIS A 158 -19.05 -11.08 -8.13
N GLU A 159 -19.17 -12.39 -7.84
CA GLU A 159 -19.06 -12.92 -6.47
C GLU A 159 -17.71 -12.57 -5.79
N ASP A 160 -16.67 -12.39 -6.60
CA ASP A 160 -15.33 -11.95 -6.19
C ASP A 160 -15.28 -10.50 -5.66
N ARG A 161 -16.36 -9.72 -5.83
CA ARG A 161 -16.49 -8.35 -5.30
C ARG A 161 -17.61 -8.19 -4.27
N ILE A 162 -18.29 -9.28 -3.93
CA ILE A 162 -19.42 -9.24 -3.00
C ILE A 162 -18.97 -9.66 -1.61
N ILE A 163 -19.33 -8.88 -0.59
CA ILE A 163 -19.20 -9.28 0.81
C ILE A 163 -20.57 -9.42 1.46
N GLN A 164 -20.69 -10.39 2.37
CA GLN A 164 -21.90 -10.62 3.14
C GLN A 164 -21.62 -10.44 4.64
N VAL A 165 -22.52 -9.72 5.31
CA VAL A 165 -22.53 -9.55 6.76
C VAL A 165 -23.95 -9.80 7.23
N LYS A 166 -24.18 -10.93 7.92
CA LYS A 166 -25.53 -11.42 8.28
C LYS A 166 -26.40 -11.54 7.02
N ASP A 167 -27.53 -10.85 6.99
CA ASP A 167 -28.48 -10.83 5.87
C ASP A 167 -28.21 -9.73 4.83
N LEU A 168 -27.20 -8.90 5.05
CA LEU A 168 -26.86 -7.80 4.16
C LEU A 168 -25.73 -8.22 3.20
N ARG A 169 -25.92 -7.92 1.91
CA ARG A 169 -24.93 -8.11 0.86
C ARG A 169 -24.53 -6.76 0.29
N PHE A 170 -23.24 -6.60 0.04
CA PHE A 170 -22.65 -5.40 -0.53
C PHE A 170 -21.76 -5.78 -1.70
N PHE A 171 -21.93 -5.08 -2.82
CA PHE A 171 -20.87 -4.95 -3.81
C PHE A 171 -19.82 -3.98 -3.26
N VAL A 172 -18.54 -4.35 -3.40
CA VAL A 172 -17.42 -3.60 -2.85
C VAL A 172 -16.40 -3.34 -3.93
N ASP A 173 -15.94 -2.10 -3.97
CA ASP A 173 -14.78 -1.72 -4.77
C ASP A 173 -13.77 -0.97 -3.91
N ILE A 174 -12.49 -1.19 -4.19
CA ILE A 174 -11.37 -0.61 -3.46
C ILE A 174 -10.49 0.14 -4.44
N GLY A 175 -10.51 1.47 -4.33
CA GLY A 175 -9.58 2.34 -5.04
C GLY A 175 -8.33 2.62 -4.22
N VAL A 176 -7.20 2.75 -4.89
CA VAL A 176 -5.91 3.16 -4.32
C VAL A 176 -5.54 4.51 -4.93
N PHE A 177 -5.23 5.50 -4.10
CA PHE A 177 -5.00 6.89 -4.49
C PHE A 177 -3.66 7.40 -3.97
N ASP A 178 -3.28 8.60 -4.39
CA ASP A 178 -2.03 9.29 -3.99
C ASP A 178 -0.75 8.57 -4.42
N LEU A 179 -0.80 7.88 -5.57
CA LEU A 179 0.31 7.12 -6.14
C LEU A 179 1.33 7.97 -6.93
N TYR A 180 1.45 9.26 -6.62
CA TYR A 180 2.32 10.17 -7.35
C TYR A 180 3.80 9.91 -7.05
N PRO A 181 4.70 9.96 -8.05
CA PRO A 181 6.13 9.91 -7.81
C PRO A 181 6.58 10.98 -6.80
N LYS A 182 7.41 10.60 -5.83
CA LYS A 182 8.00 11.53 -4.87
C LYS A 182 9.37 12.01 -5.37
N PRO A 183 9.77 13.26 -5.14
CA PRO A 183 11.12 13.70 -5.48
C PRO A 183 12.15 13.01 -4.59
N VAL A 184 13.38 12.74 -5.07
CA VAL A 184 14.43 12.10 -4.23
C VAL A 184 14.79 12.91 -2.99
N SER A 185 14.61 14.24 -3.01
CA SER A 185 14.74 15.10 -1.82
C SER A 185 13.80 14.72 -0.67
N THR A 186 12.78 13.90 -0.93
CA THR A 186 11.96 13.26 0.11
C THR A 186 12.80 12.44 1.09
N ILE A 187 13.87 11.79 0.64
CA ILE A 187 14.77 11.01 1.50
C ILE A 187 15.38 11.89 2.59
N GLU A 188 15.89 13.07 2.21
CA GLU A 188 16.50 14.02 3.15
C GLU A 188 15.46 14.56 4.13
N LYS A 189 14.25 14.87 3.65
CA LYS A 189 13.14 15.31 4.49
C LYS A 189 12.75 14.24 5.50
N HIS A 190 12.58 12.99 5.06
CA HIS A 190 12.24 11.87 5.94
C HIS A 190 13.35 11.58 6.94
N MET A 191 14.63 11.70 6.55
CA MET A 191 15.76 11.57 7.48
C MET A 191 15.67 12.62 8.59
N LYS A 192 15.40 13.88 8.24
CA LYS A 192 15.23 14.96 9.21
C LYS A 192 14.07 14.68 10.17
N VAL A 193 12.91 14.30 9.64
CA VAL A 193 11.73 13.96 10.44
C VAL A 193 12.03 12.79 11.38
N GLN A 194 12.71 11.75 10.90
CA GLN A 194 13.08 10.61 11.75
C GLN A 194 14.00 11.04 12.91
N MET A 195 15.03 11.86 12.65
CA MET A 195 15.90 12.38 13.72
C MET A 195 15.12 13.21 14.75
N GLU A 196 14.20 14.05 14.31
CA GLU A 196 13.35 14.85 15.19
C GLU A 196 12.44 13.97 16.05
N MET A 197 11.84 12.93 15.46
CA MET A 197 10.99 11.97 16.17
C MET A 197 11.78 11.14 17.19
N GLU A 198 12.96 10.65 16.82
CA GLU A 198 13.84 9.91 17.73
C GLU A 198 14.27 10.80 18.91
N THR A 199 14.65 12.05 18.64
CA THR A 199 15.00 13.02 19.69
C THR A 199 13.83 13.24 20.65
N ALA A 200 12.63 13.53 20.11
CA ALA A 200 11.43 13.76 20.91
C ALA A 200 11.04 12.53 21.75
N TYR A 201 11.13 11.33 21.17
CA TYR A 201 10.86 10.08 21.86
C TYR A 201 11.83 9.86 23.03
N MET A 202 13.12 10.06 22.81
CA MET A 202 14.14 9.89 23.86
C MET A 202 13.96 10.89 25.00
N SER A 203 13.63 12.16 24.70
CA SER A 203 13.32 13.16 25.71
C SER A 203 12.08 12.80 26.55
N ALA A 204 11.03 12.27 25.92
CA ALA A 204 9.82 11.83 26.63
C ALA A 204 10.08 10.65 27.57
N MET A 205 10.95 9.71 27.16
CA MET A 205 11.35 8.57 28.00
C MET A 205 12.21 8.99 29.20
N GLN A 206 13.06 10.01 29.05
CA GLN A 206 13.91 10.51 30.15
C GLN A 206 13.16 11.40 31.15
N GLY A 207 12.07 12.05 30.73
CA GLY A 207 11.20 12.87 31.59
C GLY A 207 10.11 12.09 32.33
N SER A 208 10.08 10.76 32.22
CA SER A 208 9.09 9.87 32.85
C SER A 208 9.64 9.11 34.07
N ALA A 209 10.75 9.59 34.66
CA ALA A 209 11.41 9.02 35.83
C ALA A 209 11.22 9.90 37.08
#